data_AF-V2WQD7-F1
#
_entry.id   AF-V2WQD7-F1
#
_cell.length_a   1.000
_cell.length_b   1.000
_cell.length_c   1.000
_cell.angle_alpha   90.00
_cell.angle_beta   90.00
_cell.angle_gamma   90.00
#
_symmetry.space_group_name_H-M   'P 1'
#
loop_
_entity.id
_entity.type
_entity.pdbx_description
1 polymer ?
#
loop_
_entity_poly.entity_id
_entity_poly.type
_entity_poly.pdbx_seq_one_letter_code
_entity_poly.pdbx_strand_id
1 'polypeptide(L)'
;MCHLSRQKSNNAANKHDDLEVTPEKYTDKQANTIQAQYHITLEEVQIAEEACLDLEYHHGIETQWTPDSAKYQSTMTLLASQNYHFALDEFERLIVQQLFELTKLNMSGVGYKQCEKITKALKAQVEAICKVLEAYNMAAKAVFPPQKN
;
A
#
# COMPACT_ATOMS: atom_id res chain seq x y z
N MET A 1 -1.54 2.82 5.51
CA MET A 1 -1.74 2.35 6.89
C MET A 1 -2.73 3.22 7.68
N CYS A 2 -2.64 4.56 7.65
CA CYS A 2 -3.55 5.46 8.38
C CYS A 2 -5.06 5.25 8.13
N HIS A 3 -5.51 5.06 6.88
CA HIS A 3 -6.95 4.92 6.60
C HIS A 3 -7.54 3.66 7.23
N LEU A 4 -6.82 2.53 7.19
CA LEU A 4 -7.29 1.26 7.77
C LEU A 4 -7.31 1.32 9.29
N SER A 5 -6.30 1.93 9.93
CA SER A 5 -6.27 2.13 11.38
C SER A 5 -7.39 3.06 11.85
N ARG A 6 -7.63 4.17 11.12
CA ARG A 6 -8.72 5.10 11.39
C ARG A 6 -10.09 4.45 11.18
N GLN A 7 -10.26 3.64 10.13
CA GLN A 7 -11.49 2.88 9.91
C GLN A 7 -11.74 1.84 11.02
N LYS A 8 -10.69 1.16 11.50
CA LYS A 8 -10.80 0.24 12.64
C LYS A 8 -11.22 0.96 13.92
N SER A 9 -10.61 2.11 14.20
CA SER A 9 -10.97 2.97 15.35
C SER A 9 -12.42 3.45 15.26
N ASN A 10 -12.85 3.97 14.11
CA ASN A 10 -14.25 4.38 13.88
C ASN A 10 -15.22 3.20 14.08
N ASN A 11 -14.88 2.01 13.58
CA ASN A 11 -15.71 0.81 13.78
C ASN A 11 -15.77 0.37 15.25
N ALA A 12 -14.69 0.53 16.00
CA ALA A 12 -14.65 0.22 17.43
C ALA A 12 -15.45 1.25 18.25
N ALA A 13 -15.35 2.53 17.91
CA ALA A 13 -16.15 3.61 18.49
C ALA A 13 -17.65 3.38 18.29
N ASN A 14 -18.08 3.07 17.06
CA ASN A 14 -19.50 2.77 16.78
C ASN A 14 -20.03 1.58 17.61
N LYS A 15 -19.20 0.58 17.89
CA LYS A 15 -19.60 -0.57 18.75
C LYS A 15 -19.64 -0.21 20.23
N HIS A 16 -18.73 0.67 20.66
CA HIS A 16 -18.74 1.21 22.01
C HIS A 16 -20.00 2.05 22.25
N ASP A 17 -20.35 2.91 21.30
CA ASP A 17 -21.58 3.71 21.36
C ASP A 17 -22.84 2.82 21.35
N ASP A 18 -22.88 1.76 20.54
CA ASP A 18 -23.99 0.78 20.56
C ASP A 18 -24.10 0.05 21.90
N LEU A 19 -22.98 -0.22 22.57
CA LEU A 19 -22.96 -0.81 23.92
C LEU A 19 -23.50 0.17 24.98
N GLU A 20 -23.20 1.47 24.87
CA GLU A 20 -23.74 2.48 25.78
C GLU A 20 -25.25 2.70 25.61
N VAL A 21 -25.73 2.67 24.37
CA VAL A 21 -27.16 2.85 24.04
C VAL A 21 -27.97 1.59 24.33
N THR A 22 -27.41 0.41 24.08
CA THR A 22 -28.10 -0.89 24.24
C THR A 22 -27.30 -1.89 25.08
N PRO A 23 -27.05 -1.60 26.37
CA PRO A 23 -26.22 -2.47 27.22
C PRO A 23 -26.82 -3.87 27.41
N GLU A 24 -28.15 -3.99 27.42
CA GLU A 24 -28.88 -5.25 27.61
C GLU A 24 -28.63 -6.28 26.48
N LYS A 25 -28.15 -5.84 25.32
CA LYS A 25 -27.87 -6.68 24.14
C LYS A 25 -26.57 -7.50 24.29
N TYR A 26 -25.72 -7.13 25.23
CA TYR A 26 -24.36 -7.64 25.36
C TYR A 26 -24.14 -8.35 26.69
N THR A 27 -23.40 -9.45 26.66
CA THR A 27 -22.89 -10.10 27.87
C THR A 27 -21.71 -9.29 28.44
N ASP A 28 -21.45 -9.40 29.74
CA ASP A 28 -20.32 -8.70 30.40
C ASP A 28 -18.98 -8.96 29.71
N LYS A 29 -18.75 -10.19 29.24
CA LYS A 29 -17.54 -10.55 28.51
C LYS A 29 -17.43 -9.80 27.17
N GLN A 30 -18.54 -9.66 26.45
CA GLN A 30 -18.59 -8.90 25.21
C GLN A 30 -18.41 -7.41 25.47
N ALA A 31 -19.05 -6.87 26.51
CA ALA A 31 -18.90 -5.47 26.92
C ALA A 31 -17.43 -5.12 27.21
N ASN A 32 -16.75 -5.93 28.04
CA ASN A 32 -15.33 -5.75 28.35
C ASN A 32 -14.44 -5.82 27.11
N THR A 33 -14.76 -6.70 26.16
CA THR A 33 -14.00 -6.84 24.91
C THR A 33 -14.17 -5.61 24.02
N ILE A 34 -15.40 -5.09 23.90
CA ILE A 34 -15.71 -3.89 23.11
C ILE A 34 -14.99 -2.67 23.70
N GLN A 35 -15.05 -2.50 25.02
CA GLN A 35 -14.36 -1.41 25.73
C GLN A 35 -12.85 -1.50 25.54
N ALA A 36 -12.24 -2.68 25.76
CA ALA A 36 -10.82 -2.88 25.54
C ALA A 36 -10.41 -2.56 24.09
N GLN A 37 -11.18 -3.04 23.11
CA GLN A 37 -10.90 -2.80 21.70
C GLN A 37 -11.00 -1.31 21.33
N TYR A 38 -11.99 -0.60 21.87
CA TYR A 38 -12.14 0.85 21.70
C TYR A 38 -10.92 1.59 22.24
N HIS A 39 -10.53 1.34 23.50
CA HIS A 39 -9.37 1.98 24.11
C HIS A 39 -8.07 1.74 23.34
N ILE A 40 -7.80 0.49 22.94
CA ILE A 40 -6.60 0.15 22.14
C ILE A 40 -6.59 0.94 20.83
N THR A 41 -7.70 0.94 20.08
CA THR A 41 -7.74 1.62 18.78
C THR A 41 -7.72 3.14 18.90
N LEU A 42 -8.16 3.69 20.03
CA LEU A 42 -8.07 5.12 20.32
C LEU A 42 -6.62 5.51 20.60
N GLU A 43 -5.93 4.75 21.45
CA GLU A 43 -4.51 4.95 21.77
C GLU A 43 -3.64 4.83 20.50
N GLU A 44 -3.88 3.83 19.65
CA GLU A 44 -3.20 3.68 18.37
C GLU A 44 -3.36 4.91 17.46
N VAL A 45 -4.55 5.50 17.41
CA VAL A 45 -4.80 6.72 16.61
C VAL A 45 -4.09 7.92 17.23
N GLN A 46 -4.15 8.07 18.55
CA GLN A 46 -3.50 9.16 19.26
C GLN A 46 -1.97 9.15 19.07
N ILE A 47 -1.34 7.97 19.14
CA ILE A 47 0.09 7.81 18.85
C ILE A 47 0.42 8.23 17.42
N ALA A 48 -0.42 7.84 16.45
CA ALA A 48 -0.22 8.21 15.05
C ALA A 48 -0.40 9.73 14.83
N GLU A 49 -1.36 10.35 15.52
CA GLU A 49 -1.59 11.79 15.47
C GLU A 49 -0.44 12.58 16.09
N GLU A 50 0.09 12.13 17.23
CA GLU A 50 1.28 12.72 17.86
C GLU A 50 2.49 12.67 16.92
N ALA A 51 2.74 11.52 16.28
CA ALA A 51 3.82 11.38 15.31
C ALA A 51 3.63 12.29 14.08
N CYS A 52 2.39 12.50 13.62
CA CYS A 52 2.10 13.46 12.55
C CYS A 52 2.38 14.91 12.99
N LEU A 53 1.97 15.29 14.19
CA LEU A 53 2.21 16.64 14.73
C LEU A 53 3.71 16.93 14.89
N ASP A 54 4.48 15.96 15.37
CA ASP A 54 5.94 16.09 15.49
C ASP A 54 6.60 16.32 14.12
N LEU A 55 6.19 15.55 13.11
CA LEU A 55 6.67 15.75 11.74
C LEU A 55 6.25 17.11 11.18
N GLU A 56 5.01 17.53 11.37
CA GLU A 56 4.52 18.83 10.91
C GLU A 56 5.30 19.98 11.54
N TYR A 57 5.58 19.89 12.85
CA TYR A 57 6.42 20.84 13.57
C TYR A 57 7.84 20.90 12.99
N HIS A 58 8.49 19.75 12.83
CA HIS A 58 9.85 19.66 12.30
C HIS A 58 9.97 20.16 10.85
N HIS A 59 8.91 20.06 10.06
CA HIS A 59 8.89 20.50 8.66
C HIS A 59 8.29 21.91 8.48
N GLY A 60 7.93 22.60 9.56
CA GLY A 60 7.38 23.97 9.52
C GLY A 60 6.04 24.06 8.78
N ILE A 61 5.19 23.05 8.89
CA ILE A 61 3.87 23.03 8.24
C ILE A 61 2.89 23.82 9.11
N GLU A 62 2.54 25.03 8.68
CA GLU A 62 1.67 25.95 9.45
C GLU A 62 0.19 25.54 9.47
N THR A 63 -0.30 24.87 8.43
CA THR A 63 -1.69 24.41 8.33
C THR A 63 -1.70 22.93 7.98
N GLN A 64 -2.37 22.15 8.83
CA GLN A 64 -2.56 20.71 8.64
C GLN A 64 -3.23 20.42 7.29
N TRP A 65 -2.68 19.46 6.55
CA TRP A 65 -3.23 19.07 5.26
C TRP A 65 -4.45 18.17 5.45
N THR A 66 -5.62 18.70 5.12
CA THR A 66 -6.85 17.91 5.05
C THR A 66 -7.05 17.34 3.64
N PRO A 67 -7.91 16.31 3.46
CA PRO A 67 -8.25 15.79 2.14
C PRO A 67 -8.79 16.84 1.15
N ASP A 68 -9.39 17.92 1.68
CA ASP A 68 -9.94 19.03 0.89
C ASP A 68 -8.89 20.10 0.55
N SER A 69 -7.71 20.06 1.19
CA SER A 69 -6.66 21.04 0.95
C SER A 69 -6.04 20.84 -0.44
N ALA A 70 -5.83 21.94 -1.17
CA ALA A 70 -5.25 21.90 -2.51
C ALA A 70 -3.87 21.22 -2.55
N LYS A 71 -3.03 21.44 -1.53
CA LYS A 71 -1.72 20.81 -1.38
C LYS A 71 -1.82 19.30 -1.23
N TYR A 72 -2.79 18.82 -0.45
CA TYR A 72 -3.03 17.38 -0.31
C TYR A 72 -3.43 16.77 -1.65
N GLN A 73 -4.42 17.35 -2.33
CA GLN A 73 -4.90 16.85 -3.61
C GLN A 73 -3.80 16.85 -4.69
N SER A 74 -3.02 17.93 -4.80
CA SER A 74 -1.90 17.99 -5.76
C SER A 74 -0.82 16.95 -5.45
N THR A 75 -0.53 16.73 -4.16
CA THR A 75 0.45 15.73 -3.74
C THR A 75 -0.06 14.32 -4.03
N MET A 76 -1.35 14.06 -3.84
CA MET A 76 -1.96 12.77 -4.19
C MET A 76 -1.89 12.49 -5.71
N THR A 77 -2.13 13.50 -6.55
CA THR A 77 -1.93 13.37 -8.00
C THR A 77 -0.47 13.09 -8.34
N LEU A 78 0.47 13.81 -7.72
CA LEU A 78 1.90 13.58 -7.93
C LEU A 78 2.32 12.16 -7.52
N LEU A 79 1.87 11.68 -6.36
CA LEU A 79 2.13 10.32 -5.87
C LEU A 79 1.55 9.27 -6.82
N ALA A 80 0.35 9.49 -7.37
CA ALA A 80 -0.23 8.60 -8.36
C ALA A 80 0.67 8.50 -9.62
N SER A 81 1.15 9.64 -10.13
CA SER A 81 2.09 9.67 -11.27
C SER A 81 3.42 8.98 -10.93
N GLN A 82 3.98 9.20 -9.75
CA GLN A 82 5.20 8.53 -9.31
C GLN A 82 5.02 7.02 -9.22
N ASN A 83 3.93 6.54 -8.62
CA ASN A 83 3.62 5.12 -8.53
C ASN A 83 3.47 4.46 -9.91
N TYR A 84 2.87 5.19 -10.87
CA TYR A 84 2.82 4.75 -12.26
C TYR A 84 4.21 4.60 -12.86
N HIS A 85 5.09 5.59 -12.69
CA HIS A 85 6.46 5.51 -13.17
C HIS A 85 7.26 4.40 -12.50
N PHE A 86 7.14 4.21 -11.19
CA PHE A 86 7.82 3.10 -10.50
C PHE A 86 7.35 1.73 -11.00
N ALA A 87 6.05 1.57 -11.27
CA ALA A 87 5.55 0.33 -11.83
C ALA A 87 6.05 0.09 -13.26
N LEU A 88 6.17 1.17 -14.06
CA LEU A 88 6.72 1.12 -15.40
C LEU A 88 8.23 0.79 -15.40
N ASP A 89 9.01 1.46 -14.57
CA ASP A 89 10.45 1.25 -14.43
C ASP A 89 10.75 -0.20 -14.01
N GLU A 90 9.98 -0.74 -13.06
CA GLU A 90 10.14 -2.14 -12.64
C GLU A 90 9.76 -3.11 -13.75
N PHE A 91 8.72 -2.80 -14.53
CA PHE A 91 8.32 -3.60 -15.69
C PHE A 91 9.44 -3.63 -16.74
N GLU A 92 10.00 -2.47 -17.10
CA GLU A 92 11.12 -2.35 -18.03
C GLU A 92 12.35 -3.10 -17.51
N ARG A 93 12.68 -2.95 -16.23
CA ARG A 93 13.82 -3.65 -15.59
C ARG A 93 13.68 -5.17 -15.73
N LEU A 94 12.49 -5.71 -15.49
CA LEU A 94 12.23 -7.15 -15.60
C LEU A 94 12.32 -7.65 -17.04
N ILE A 95 11.80 -6.90 -18.02
CA ILE A 95 11.92 -7.26 -19.44
C ILE A 95 13.39 -7.28 -19.87
N VAL A 96 14.14 -6.24 -19.51
CA VAL A 96 15.58 -6.16 -19.82
C VAL A 96 16.32 -7.32 -19.18
N GLN A 97 16.03 -7.65 -17.92
CA GLN A 97 16.60 -8.80 -17.23
C GLN A 97 16.29 -10.13 -17.95
N GLN A 98 15.04 -10.33 -18.38
CA GLN A 98 14.61 -11.51 -19.12
C GLN A 98 15.35 -11.64 -20.46
N LEU A 99 15.54 -10.55 -21.18
CA LEU A 99 16.32 -10.53 -22.44
C LEU A 99 17.78 -10.93 -22.20
N PHE A 100 18.40 -10.46 -21.13
CA PHE A 100 19.75 -10.88 -20.76
C PHE A 100 19.82 -12.36 -20.39
N GLU A 101 18.81 -12.91 -19.72
CA GLU A 101 18.75 -14.33 -19.39
C GLU A 101 18.57 -15.22 -20.61
N LEU A 102 17.69 -14.84 -21.54
CA LEU A 102 17.54 -15.52 -22.83
C LEU A 102 18.83 -15.48 -23.65
N THR A 103 19.50 -14.32 -23.66
CA THR A 103 20.80 -14.17 -24.33
C THR A 103 21.83 -15.12 -23.73
N LYS A 104 21.88 -15.24 -22.39
CA LYS A 104 22.75 -16.20 -21.71
C LYS A 104 22.44 -17.63 -22.07
N LEU A 105 21.17 -18.01 -22.18
CA LEU A 105 20.76 -19.35 -22.57
C LEU A 105 21.19 -19.71 -24.01
N ASN A 106 21.18 -18.72 -24.91
CA ASN A 106 21.58 -18.89 -26.31
C ASN A 106 23.10 -18.93 -26.54
N MET A 107 23.92 -18.63 -25.54
CA MET A 107 25.38 -18.73 -25.67
C MET A 107 25.83 -20.19 -25.67
N SER A 108 26.75 -20.55 -26.57
CA SER A 108 27.37 -21.87 -26.57
C SER A 108 28.26 -22.06 -25.33
N GLY A 109 28.29 -23.28 -24.78
CA GLY A 109 29.11 -23.60 -23.59
C GLY A 109 28.41 -23.47 -22.24
N VAL A 110 27.11 -23.21 -22.20
CA VAL A 110 26.32 -23.23 -20.96
C VAL A 110 26.08 -24.69 -20.53
N GLY A 111 26.60 -25.08 -19.36
CA GLY A 111 26.40 -26.42 -18.82
C GLY A 111 24.96 -26.70 -18.40
N TYR A 112 24.56 -27.97 -18.40
CA TYR A 112 23.18 -28.41 -18.09
C TYR A 112 22.60 -27.81 -16.79
N LYS A 113 23.38 -27.81 -15.70
CA LYS A 113 22.95 -27.24 -14.41
C LYS A 113 22.73 -25.73 -14.47
N GLN A 114 23.46 -25.03 -15.34
CA GLN A 114 23.30 -23.59 -15.54
C GLN A 114 22.07 -23.30 -16.40
N CYS A 115 21.83 -24.08 -17.46
CA CYS A 115 20.57 -24.02 -18.24
C CYS A 115 19.33 -24.23 -17.36
N GLU A 116 19.40 -25.18 -16.42
CA GLU A 116 18.29 -25.45 -15.50
C GLU A 116 18.00 -24.23 -14.60
N LYS A 117 19.05 -23.59 -14.06
CA LYS A 117 18.92 -22.38 -13.23
C LYS A 117 18.36 -21.21 -14.03
N ILE A 118 18.84 -20.98 -15.26
CA ILE A 118 18.34 -19.93 -16.14
C ILE A 118 16.86 -20.17 -16.45
N THR A 119 16.49 -21.41 -16.80
CA THR A 119 15.07 -21.76 -17.06
C THR A 119 14.19 -21.51 -15.84
N LYS A 120 14.66 -21.82 -14.62
CA LYS A 120 13.93 -21.53 -13.38
C LYS A 120 13.80 -20.03 -13.13
N ALA A 121 14.86 -19.25 -13.37
CA ALA A 121 14.84 -17.79 -13.23
C ALA A 121 13.85 -17.15 -14.22
N LEU A 122 13.85 -17.60 -15.49
CA LEU A 122 12.89 -17.15 -16.50
C LEU A 122 11.43 -17.39 -16.09
N LYS A 123 11.11 -18.56 -15.52
CA LYS A 123 9.76 -18.84 -15.02
C LYS A 123 9.35 -17.91 -13.88
N ALA A 124 10.24 -17.73 -12.90
CA ALA A 124 9.99 -16.82 -11.78
C ALA A 124 9.82 -15.36 -12.26
N GLN A 125 10.54 -14.96 -13.29
CA GLN A 125 10.41 -13.64 -13.90
C GLN A 125 9.09 -13.44 -14.63
N VAL A 126 8.58 -14.45 -15.35
CA VAL A 126 7.25 -14.34 -15.97
C VAL A 126 6.18 -14.08 -14.92
N GLU A 127 6.21 -14.79 -13.79
CA GLU A 127 5.29 -14.54 -12.68
C GLU A 127 5.46 -13.13 -12.08
N ALA A 128 6.70 -12.64 -11.96
CA ALA A 128 6.98 -11.28 -11.49
C ALA A 128 6.46 -10.22 -12.48
N ILE A 129 6.65 -10.42 -13.79
CA ILE A 129 6.16 -9.53 -14.84
C ILE A 129 4.63 -9.45 -14.79
N CYS A 130 3.92 -10.57 -14.62
CA CYS A 130 2.46 -10.56 -14.47
C CYS A 130 2.02 -9.70 -13.27
N LYS A 131 2.66 -9.84 -12.11
CA LYS A 131 2.34 -9.05 -10.91
C LYS A 131 2.61 -7.56 -11.12
N VAL A 132 3.75 -7.22 -11.72
CA VAL A 132 4.10 -5.82 -12.00
C VAL A 132 3.16 -5.22 -13.04
N LEU A 133 2.72 -5.99 -14.03
CA LEU A 133 1.73 -5.56 -15.01
C LEU A 133 0.37 -5.25 -14.35
N GLU A 134 -0.07 -6.06 -13.38
CA GLU A 134 -1.25 -5.76 -12.57
C GLU A 134 -1.08 -4.46 -11.78
N ALA A 135 0.07 -4.26 -11.14
CA ALA A 135 0.39 -3.02 -10.41
C ALA A 135 0.42 -1.80 -11.33
N TYR A 136 1.05 -1.91 -12.50
CA TYR A 136 1.06 -0.89 -13.54
C TYR A 136 -0.36 -0.54 -13.99
N ASN A 137 -1.19 -1.55 -14.29
CA ASN A 137 -2.57 -1.33 -14.72
C ASN A 137 -3.43 -0.65 -13.64
N MET A 138 -3.18 -0.97 -12.36
CA MET A 138 -3.83 -0.26 -11.25
C MET A 138 -3.37 1.20 -11.16
N ALA A 139 -2.07 1.44 -11.27
CA ALA A 139 -1.50 2.78 -11.20
C ALA A 139 -1.91 3.65 -12.40
N ALA A 140 -1.96 3.09 -13.61
CA ALA A 140 -2.38 3.79 -14.83
C ALA A 140 -3.83 4.31 -14.74
N LYS A 141 -4.72 3.57 -14.07
CA LYS A 141 -6.10 4.01 -13.79
C LYS A 141 -6.18 5.16 -12.79
N ALA A 142 -5.18 5.29 -11.91
CA ALA A 142 -5.14 6.29 -10.86
C ALA A 142 -4.56 7.64 -11.31
N VAL A 143 -3.81 7.66 -12.43
CA VAL A 143 -3.23 8.88 -12.99
C VAL A 143 -4.26 9.61 -13.87
N PHE A 144 -4.34 10.94 -13.74
CA PHE A 144 -5.16 11.79 -14.59
C PHE A 144 -4.29 12.61 -15.59
N PRO A 145 -4.66 12.72 -16.87
CA PRO A 145 -5.74 11.98 -17.54
C PRO A 145 -5.43 10.47 -17.56
N PRO A 146 -6.46 9.61 -17.55
CA PRO A 146 -6.25 8.17 -17.64
C PRO A 146 -5.45 7.87 -18.90
N GLN A 147 -4.21 7.40 -18.71
CA GLN A 147 -3.38 7.02 -19.83
C GLN A 147 -3.99 5.76 -20.44
N LYS A 148 -4.45 5.86 -21.70
CA LYS A 148 -5.00 4.73 -22.42
C LYS A 148 -3.87 3.75 -22.73
N ASN A 149 -4.03 2.51 -22.27
CA ASN A 149 -3.32 1.36 -22.85
C ASN A 149 -3.96 0.99 -24.19
#